data_AF-A0A0K8W8R3-F1
#
_entry.id   AF-A0A0K8W8R3-F1
#
_cell.length_a   1.000
_cell.length_b   1.000
_cell.length_c   1.000
_cell.angle_alpha   90.00
_cell.angle_beta   90.00
_cell.angle_gamma   90.00
#
_symmetry.space_group_name_H-M   'P 1'
#
loop_
_entity.id
_entity.type
_entity.pdbx_description
1 polymer ?
#
loop_
_entity_poly.entity_id
_entity_poly.type
_entity_poly.pdbx_seq_one_letter_code
_entity_poly.pdbx_strand_id
1 'polypeptide(L)'
;MGTAIGAIPRHTAYLLRLSFVLLLFIFASIDKTSALGRFRNGRYDDGFLGEPSKFESLRRKPEPEDKWFEQKLDHFGQKNKELTWKQRYFVNDEFYRNDRTAPVFLMIGGEGEASKRWMSEGAWIKYAEHFGALCFQLEHRFYGKSHPTSDLSTKNLVYLTSEQALSDLANFIRSMKKEYNMNDNQKWIVFGGSYPGSLAAWAREKFPDLIHGAISSSGPLLAKVDFKEYFEVVKASLATYSTDCLEAVGRAFAQVEILTRHMIGQRNLDEKFKTCTPIKDSINNPLDMSNFFESLAGNFAGVVQYNKDNRPSAKYTIDDVGF
;
A
#
# COMPACT_ATOMS: atom_id res chain seq x y z
N MET A 1 71.06 -9.81 46.51
CA MET A 1 70.90 -9.25 45.15
C MET A 1 69.49 -8.69 45.05
N GLY A 2 69.35 -7.37 45.21
CA GLY A 2 68.08 -6.68 45.02
C GLY A 2 67.96 -6.18 43.58
N THR A 3 66.82 -6.40 42.95
CA THR A 3 66.43 -5.71 41.71
C THR A 3 65.31 -4.74 42.04
N ALA A 4 65.61 -3.45 41.88
CA ALA A 4 64.69 -2.34 42.07
C ALA A 4 63.68 -2.30 40.90
N ILE A 5 62.39 -2.23 41.23
CA ILE A 5 61.31 -2.02 40.27
C ILE A 5 61.29 -0.53 39.94
N GLY A 6 61.59 -0.20 38.68
CA GLY A 6 61.63 1.18 38.19
C GLY A 6 60.25 1.85 38.24
N ALA A 7 60.19 3.02 38.85
CA ALA A 7 58.99 3.86 38.88
C ALA A 7 58.70 4.43 37.47
N ILE A 8 57.44 4.30 37.04
CA ILE A 8 56.97 4.84 35.76
C ILE A 8 57.05 6.38 35.81
N PRO A 9 57.69 7.05 34.82
CA PRO A 9 57.80 8.50 34.78
C PRO A 9 56.43 9.18 34.80
N ARG A 10 56.30 10.28 35.55
CA ARG A 10 55.03 11.02 35.72
C ARG A 10 54.37 11.42 34.40
N HIS A 11 55.16 11.69 33.36
CA HIS A 11 54.65 12.00 32.02
C HIS A 11 53.92 10.82 31.37
N THR A 12 54.44 9.60 31.52
CA THR A 12 53.85 8.38 30.97
C THR A 12 52.54 8.03 31.68
N ALA A 13 52.48 8.25 33.00
CA ALA A 13 51.24 8.10 33.78
C ALA A 13 50.17 9.13 33.37
N TYR A 14 50.57 10.34 33.00
CA TYR A 14 49.64 11.39 32.54
C TYR A 14 49.08 11.09 31.15
N LEU A 15 49.93 10.62 30.23
CA LEU A 15 49.51 10.19 28.89
C LEU A 15 48.56 8.99 28.96
N LEU A 16 48.85 7.99 29.81
CA LEU A 16 47.97 6.83 30.03
C LEU A 16 46.59 7.24 30.56
N ARG A 17 46.53 8.21 31.50
CA ARG A 17 45.27 8.75 32.01
C ARG A 17 44.49 9.51 30.94
N LEU A 18 45.17 10.32 30.11
CA LEU A 18 44.53 11.02 28.99
C LEU A 18 43.97 10.05 27.94
N SER A 19 44.71 9.00 27.59
CA SER A 19 44.21 7.96 26.67
C SER A 19 43.03 7.18 27.26
N PHE A 20 43.01 6.93 28.57
CA PHE A 20 41.89 6.25 29.23
C PHE A 20 40.62 7.13 29.27
N VAL A 21 40.78 8.44 29.53
CA VAL A 21 39.66 9.40 29.48
C VAL A 21 39.15 9.58 28.05
N LEU A 22 40.03 9.61 27.04
CA LEU A 22 39.62 9.69 25.63
C LEU A 22 38.86 8.43 25.20
N LEU A 23 39.30 7.24 25.62
CA LEU A 23 38.59 5.97 25.40
C LEU A 23 37.21 5.96 26.08
N LEU A 24 37.11 6.44 27.31
CA LEU A 24 35.81 6.56 28.00
C LEU A 24 34.86 7.54 27.28
N PHE A 25 35.36 8.64 26.72
CA PHE A 25 34.56 9.55 25.90
C PHE A 25 34.12 8.93 24.58
N ILE A 26 34.96 8.12 23.92
CA ILE A 26 34.59 7.38 22.71
C ILE A 26 33.51 6.35 23.02
N PHE A 27 33.65 5.56 24.10
CA PHE A 27 32.63 4.59 24.51
C PHE A 27 31.31 5.25 24.96
N ALA A 28 31.36 6.38 25.68
CA ALA A 28 30.17 7.13 26.07
C ALA A 28 29.47 7.82 24.87
N SER A 29 30.19 8.04 23.76
CA SER A 29 29.62 8.58 22.52
C SER A 29 28.96 7.51 21.64
N ILE A 30 29.34 6.22 21.82
CA ILE A 30 28.77 5.09 21.07
C ILE A 30 27.37 4.71 21.60
N ASP A 31 27.07 4.97 22.87
CA ASP A 31 25.74 4.68 23.45
C ASP A 31 24.61 5.61 22.98
N LYS A 32 24.93 6.70 22.28
CA LYS A 32 23.93 7.61 21.69
C LYS A 32 23.76 7.49 20.18
N THR A 33 24.43 6.53 19.54
CA THR A 33 24.31 6.23 18.11
C THR A 33 23.55 4.94 17.79
N SER A 34 22.74 4.44 18.73
CA SER A 34 21.80 3.33 18.52
C SER A 34 20.57 3.70 17.65
N ALA A 35 20.66 4.79 16.88
CA ALA A 35 19.63 5.21 15.93
C ALA A 35 19.92 4.80 14.47
N LEU A 36 20.90 3.91 14.22
CA LEU A 36 20.78 3.03 13.05
C LEU A 36 19.83 1.90 13.43
N GLY A 37 18.53 2.21 13.42
CA GLY A 37 17.51 1.18 13.33
C GLY A 37 17.90 0.27 12.16
N ARG A 38 17.98 -1.04 12.40
CA ARG A 38 18.25 -2.05 11.38
C ARG A 38 17.10 -2.05 10.39
N PHE A 39 17.13 -1.10 9.46
CA PHE A 39 16.22 -1.00 8.35
C PHE A 39 16.73 -1.91 7.25
N ARG A 40 16.07 -3.05 7.05
CA ARG A 40 16.29 -3.89 5.87
C ARG A 40 15.06 -3.79 4.98
N ASN A 41 15.22 -3.28 3.76
CA ASN A 41 14.13 -3.07 2.79
C ASN A 41 12.95 -2.23 3.33
N GLY A 42 13.23 -1.24 4.18
CA GLY A 42 12.17 -0.36 4.69
C GLY A 42 11.34 -0.93 5.84
N ARG A 43 11.77 -2.01 6.51
CA ARG A 43 11.10 -2.59 7.70
C ARG A 43 12.06 -2.73 8.88
N TYR A 44 11.54 -2.60 10.10
CA TYR A 44 12.23 -2.98 11.33
C TYR A 44 12.26 -4.51 11.48
N ASP A 45 13.23 -5.04 12.24
CA ASP A 45 13.39 -6.48 12.52
C ASP A 45 12.17 -7.09 13.24
N ASP A 46 11.39 -6.30 13.97
CA ASP A 46 10.12 -6.63 14.65
C ASP A 46 8.86 -6.24 13.85
N GLY A 47 9.03 -5.75 12.62
CA GLY A 47 7.94 -5.30 11.76
C GLY A 47 7.33 -3.95 12.19
N PHE A 48 6.27 -3.51 11.49
CA PHE A 48 5.52 -2.30 11.86
C PHE A 48 4.32 -2.60 12.78
N LEU A 49 4.42 -3.68 13.56
CA LEU A 49 3.33 -4.17 14.38
C LEU A 49 3.20 -3.31 15.65
N GLY A 50 2.46 -2.20 15.54
CA GLY A 50 1.83 -1.62 16.71
C GLY A 50 0.73 -2.56 17.24
N GLU A 51 0.41 -2.45 18.53
CA GLU A 51 -0.79 -3.08 19.10
C GLU A 51 -2.00 -2.82 18.18
N PRO A 52 -2.87 -3.81 17.94
CA PRO A 52 -4.12 -3.60 17.23
C PRO A 52 -4.84 -2.38 17.79
N SER A 53 -5.41 -1.55 16.91
CA SER A 53 -6.19 -0.40 17.36
C SER A 53 -7.33 -0.89 18.25
N LYS A 54 -7.16 -0.76 19.58
CA LYS A 54 -8.18 -1.08 20.60
C LYS A 54 -9.33 -0.06 20.63
N PHE A 55 -9.35 0.90 19.71
CA PHE A 55 -10.38 1.92 19.67
C PHE A 55 -11.59 1.49 18.87
N GLU A 56 -12.65 1.17 19.61
CA GLU A 56 -14.03 1.28 19.18
C GLU A 56 -14.39 2.76 19.08
N SER A 57 -13.91 3.47 18.05
CA SER A 57 -14.32 4.86 17.81
C SER A 57 -15.70 4.90 17.12
N LEU A 58 -16.71 4.31 17.76
CA LEU A 58 -18.13 4.43 17.39
C LEU A 58 -18.72 5.77 17.84
N ARG A 59 -17.98 6.88 17.66
CA ARG A 59 -18.62 8.17 17.41
C ARG A 59 -18.63 8.35 15.91
N ARG A 60 -19.69 7.88 15.25
CA ARG A 60 -19.94 8.18 13.83
C ARG A 60 -20.02 9.71 13.71
N LYS A 61 -18.91 10.33 13.31
CA LYS A 61 -18.94 11.67 12.76
C LYS A 61 -19.89 11.65 11.55
N PRO A 62 -20.60 12.75 11.27
CA PRO A 62 -21.40 12.83 10.06
C PRO A 62 -20.51 12.48 8.86
N GLU A 63 -20.99 11.55 8.03
CA GLU A 63 -20.23 11.14 6.86
C GLU A 63 -20.02 12.34 5.93
N PRO A 64 -18.82 12.52 5.35
CA PRO A 64 -18.56 13.60 4.42
C PRO A 64 -19.56 13.54 3.25
N GLU A 65 -20.05 14.71 2.83
CA GLU A 65 -20.96 14.83 1.70
C GLU A 65 -20.25 14.52 0.38
N ASP A 66 -20.99 13.94 -0.59
CA ASP A 66 -20.49 13.74 -1.94
C ASP A 66 -20.34 15.10 -2.61
N LYS A 67 -19.10 15.50 -2.92
CA LYS A 67 -18.81 16.68 -3.74
C LYS A 67 -18.45 16.28 -5.16
N TRP A 68 -18.62 17.21 -6.09
CA TRP A 68 -18.46 16.97 -7.52
C TRP A 68 -17.55 18.01 -8.14
N PHE A 69 -16.54 17.54 -8.87
CA PHE A 69 -15.59 18.35 -9.60
C PHE A 69 -15.84 18.18 -11.10
N GLU A 70 -15.95 19.30 -11.84
CA GLU A 70 -16.03 19.27 -13.30
C GLU A 70 -14.64 18.93 -13.89
N GLN A 71 -14.51 17.69 -14.34
CA GLN A 71 -13.29 17.10 -14.87
C GLN A 71 -13.33 17.03 -16.41
N LYS A 72 -12.17 17.05 -17.07
CA LYS A 72 -12.07 16.82 -18.51
C LYS A 72 -12.26 15.33 -18.83
N LEU A 73 -13.01 15.04 -19.88
CA LEU A 73 -13.15 13.66 -20.39
C LEU A 73 -11.79 13.13 -20.87
N ASP A 74 -11.11 13.95 -21.68
CA ASP A 74 -9.86 13.59 -22.35
C ASP A 74 -8.82 14.70 -22.21
N HIS A 75 -7.74 14.41 -21.49
CA HIS A 75 -6.64 15.35 -21.28
C HIS A 75 -5.66 15.44 -22.46
N PHE A 76 -5.70 14.48 -23.38
CA PHE A 76 -4.70 14.33 -24.46
C PHE A 76 -5.30 14.50 -25.86
N GLY A 77 -6.59 14.23 -26.03
CA GLY A 77 -7.29 14.36 -27.31
C GLY A 77 -7.70 15.79 -27.65
N GLN A 78 -7.43 16.20 -28.90
CA GLN A 78 -7.80 17.53 -29.39
C GLN A 78 -9.29 17.67 -29.73
N LYS A 79 -9.96 16.58 -30.14
CA LYS A 79 -11.36 16.60 -30.59
C LYS A 79 -12.36 16.76 -29.43
N ASN A 80 -12.02 16.26 -28.25
CA ASN A 80 -12.92 16.17 -27.09
C ASN A 80 -12.48 17.08 -25.93
N LYS A 81 -11.61 18.06 -26.19
CA LYS A 81 -10.97 18.92 -25.19
C LYS A 81 -11.95 19.72 -24.30
N GLU A 82 -13.15 19.98 -24.80
CA GLU A 82 -14.20 20.73 -24.10
C GLU A 82 -15.21 19.83 -23.37
N LEU A 83 -15.16 18.50 -23.62
CA LEU A 83 -16.08 17.58 -22.98
C LEU A 83 -15.67 17.38 -21.52
N THR A 84 -16.64 17.56 -20.63
CA THR A 84 -16.45 17.46 -19.19
C THR A 84 -17.43 16.47 -18.56
N TRP A 85 -17.12 16.04 -17.36
CA TRP A 85 -17.91 15.11 -16.56
C TRP A 85 -17.68 15.37 -15.08
N LYS A 86 -18.60 14.88 -14.24
CA LYS A 86 -18.52 15.07 -12.78
C LYS A 86 -17.72 13.95 -12.12
N GLN A 87 -16.55 14.30 -11.61
CA GLN A 87 -15.72 13.41 -10.79
C GLN A 87 -16.05 13.62 -9.31
N ARG A 88 -16.34 12.52 -8.60
CA ARG A 88 -16.70 12.58 -7.18
C ARG A 88 -15.45 12.81 -6.32
N TYR A 89 -15.59 13.61 -5.27
CA TYR A 89 -14.56 13.76 -4.26
C TYR A 89 -15.18 14.01 -2.87
N PHE A 90 -14.35 13.83 -1.84
CA PHE A 90 -14.68 14.16 -0.45
C PHE A 90 -13.67 15.16 0.12
N VAL A 91 -14.08 15.88 1.15
CA VAL A 91 -13.26 16.84 1.88
C VAL A 91 -13.37 16.58 3.37
N ASN A 92 -12.25 16.69 4.08
CA ASN A 92 -12.22 16.84 5.53
C ASN A 92 -11.27 18.00 5.89
N ASP A 93 -11.84 19.04 6.48
CA ASP A 93 -11.16 20.25 6.94
C ASP A 93 -11.05 20.35 8.48
N GLU A 94 -11.41 19.30 9.22
CA GLU A 94 -11.45 19.28 10.68
C GLU A 94 -10.13 19.73 11.34
N PHE A 95 -9.00 19.33 10.75
CA PHE A 95 -7.66 19.65 11.26
C PHE A 95 -6.98 20.78 10.49
N TYR A 96 -7.65 21.37 9.51
CA TYR A 96 -7.02 22.34 8.63
C TYR A 96 -6.76 23.65 9.38
N ARG A 97 -5.48 24.01 9.55
CA ARG A 97 -5.10 25.28 10.21
C ARG A 97 -5.51 26.52 9.42
N ASN A 98 -5.86 26.35 8.15
CA ASN A 98 -6.28 27.44 7.26
C ASN A 98 -5.28 28.61 7.21
N ASP A 99 -3.99 28.28 7.21
CA ASP A 99 -2.89 29.23 7.06
C ASP A 99 -2.17 29.04 5.72
N ARG A 100 -1.32 30.00 5.34
CA ARG A 100 -0.64 30.02 4.03
C ARG A 100 0.43 28.93 3.85
N THR A 101 0.68 28.10 4.86
CA THR A 101 1.69 27.03 4.91
C THR A 101 1.10 25.67 5.23
N ALA A 102 -0.19 25.60 5.60
CA ALA A 102 -0.87 24.37 5.93
C ALA A 102 -0.82 23.39 4.74
N PRO A 103 -0.34 22.15 4.94
CA PRO A 103 -0.23 21.19 3.86
C PRO A 103 -1.62 20.70 3.43
N VAL A 104 -1.67 20.14 2.23
CA VAL A 104 -2.89 19.57 1.66
C VAL A 104 -2.62 18.11 1.34
N PHE A 105 -3.43 17.21 1.88
CA PHE A 105 -3.33 15.78 1.66
C PHE A 105 -4.39 15.34 0.66
N LEU A 106 -3.96 14.58 -0.36
CA LEU A 106 -4.85 14.04 -1.37
C LEU A 106 -4.75 12.51 -1.39
N MET A 107 -5.78 11.84 -0.89
CA MET A 107 -5.96 10.40 -1.05
C MET A 107 -6.44 10.10 -2.46
N ILE A 108 -5.70 9.27 -3.18
CA ILE A 108 -6.03 8.84 -4.54
C ILE A 108 -6.99 7.64 -4.44
N GLY A 109 -8.19 7.78 -5.03
CA GLY A 109 -9.10 6.66 -5.23
C GLY A 109 -8.54 5.65 -6.23
N GLY A 110 -8.90 4.38 -6.06
CA GLY A 110 -8.39 3.28 -6.89
C GLY A 110 -9.46 2.54 -7.66
N GLU A 111 -9.20 1.25 -7.81
CA GLU A 111 -9.99 0.25 -8.51
C GLU A 111 -11.29 -0.14 -7.76
N GLY A 112 -12.01 0.86 -7.25
CA GLY A 112 -13.24 0.69 -6.50
C GLY A 112 -13.90 2.01 -6.09
N GLU A 113 -15.11 1.91 -5.55
CA GLU A 113 -15.84 3.08 -5.04
C GLU A 113 -15.05 3.77 -3.91
N ALA A 114 -14.90 5.09 -3.99
CA ALA A 114 -14.26 5.87 -2.95
C ALA A 114 -15.06 5.78 -1.65
N SER A 115 -14.40 5.29 -0.59
CA SER A 115 -15.02 5.10 0.71
C SER A 115 -14.84 6.33 1.60
N LYS A 116 -15.97 6.90 2.04
CA LYS A 116 -16.04 7.99 3.02
C LYS A 116 -15.28 7.71 4.31
N ARG A 117 -15.13 6.43 4.67
CA ARG A 117 -14.34 5.97 5.81
C ARG A 117 -12.93 6.55 5.82
N TRP A 118 -12.32 6.69 4.64
CA TRP A 118 -10.97 7.24 4.54
C TRP A 118 -10.89 8.66 5.09
N MET A 119 -11.96 9.46 5.03
CA MET A 119 -11.95 10.83 5.57
C MET A 119 -11.87 10.89 7.09
N SER A 120 -12.09 9.79 7.81
CA SER A 120 -12.13 9.80 9.28
C SER A 120 -11.14 8.82 9.92
N GLU A 121 -10.53 7.93 9.13
CA GLU A 121 -9.72 6.83 9.65
C GLU A 121 -8.38 6.66 8.92
N GLY A 122 -7.47 5.91 9.56
CA GLY A 122 -6.17 5.54 9.02
C GLY A 122 -5.04 6.48 9.44
N ALA A 123 -3.81 6.06 9.16
CA ALA A 123 -2.61 6.81 9.55
C ALA A 123 -2.56 8.22 8.94
N TRP A 124 -3.07 8.40 7.74
CA TRP A 124 -3.05 9.69 7.03
C TRP A 124 -3.90 10.77 7.71
N ILE A 125 -5.00 10.40 8.39
CA ILE A 125 -5.79 11.33 9.22
C ILE A 125 -5.02 11.72 10.49
N LYS A 126 -4.29 10.78 11.12
CA LYS A 126 -3.39 11.13 12.24
C LYS A 126 -2.29 12.10 11.82
N TYR A 127 -1.78 11.94 10.60
CA TYR A 127 -0.84 12.91 10.02
C TYR A 127 -1.52 14.25 9.77
N ALA A 128 -2.76 14.27 9.31
CA ALA A 128 -3.51 15.50 9.08
C ALA A 128 -3.73 16.27 10.40
N GLU A 129 -4.08 15.58 11.47
CA GLU A 129 -4.17 16.15 12.83
C GLU A 129 -2.82 16.74 13.26
N HIS A 130 -1.73 15.98 13.13
CA HIS A 130 -0.40 16.42 13.54
C HIS A 130 0.11 17.63 12.74
N PHE A 131 -0.07 17.61 11.41
CA PHE A 131 0.44 18.63 10.50
C PHE A 131 -0.56 19.73 10.17
N GLY A 132 -1.78 19.67 10.70
CA GLY A 132 -2.81 20.66 10.46
C GLY A 132 -3.30 20.72 9.00
N ALA A 133 -3.44 19.56 8.36
CA ALA A 133 -3.63 19.44 6.91
C ALA A 133 -5.11 19.49 6.48
N LEU A 134 -5.38 20.09 5.30
CA LEU A 134 -6.65 19.91 4.59
C LEU A 134 -6.63 18.58 3.84
N CYS A 135 -7.68 17.78 3.97
CA CYS A 135 -7.75 16.45 3.37
C CYS A 135 -8.77 16.39 2.22
N PHE A 136 -8.36 15.81 1.10
CA PHE A 136 -9.21 15.46 -0.03
C PHE A 136 -9.10 13.96 -0.33
N GLN A 137 -10.18 13.36 -0.84
CA GLN A 137 -10.12 12.11 -1.59
C GLN A 137 -10.79 12.29 -2.93
N LEU A 138 -10.05 12.03 -4.01
CA LEU A 138 -10.59 12.07 -5.36
C LEU A 138 -10.89 10.64 -5.83
N GLU A 139 -12.13 10.40 -6.24
CA GLU A 139 -12.51 9.10 -6.80
C GLU A 139 -11.93 8.89 -8.19
N HIS A 140 -11.49 7.67 -8.49
CA HIS A 140 -10.89 7.34 -9.77
C HIS A 140 -11.95 7.35 -10.88
N ARG A 141 -11.58 7.85 -12.07
CA ARG A 141 -12.45 7.76 -13.26
C ARG A 141 -12.87 6.31 -13.53
N PHE A 142 -14.11 6.10 -13.95
CA PHE A 142 -14.78 4.80 -14.20
C PHE A 142 -15.10 3.95 -12.98
N TYR A 143 -14.79 4.38 -11.76
CA TYR A 143 -15.11 3.64 -10.54
C TYR A 143 -16.11 4.39 -9.67
N GLY A 144 -16.86 3.64 -8.86
CA GLY A 144 -17.82 4.20 -7.91
C GLY A 144 -18.94 4.97 -8.60
N LYS A 145 -19.04 6.27 -8.32
CA LYS A 145 -20.01 7.16 -8.96
C LYS A 145 -19.37 8.07 -10.01
N SER A 146 -18.09 7.88 -10.30
CA SER A 146 -17.29 8.72 -11.18
C SER A 146 -17.23 8.12 -12.58
N HIS A 147 -18.31 8.25 -13.35
CA HIS A 147 -18.42 7.68 -14.70
C HIS A 147 -18.36 8.77 -15.79
N PRO A 148 -17.24 8.89 -16.52
CA PRO A 148 -17.09 9.89 -17.59
C PRO A 148 -17.92 9.59 -18.84
N THR A 149 -18.37 8.35 -19.02
CA THR A 149 -19.13 7.88 -20.18
C THR A 149 -20.41 7.15 -19.76
N SER A 150 -21.33 6.98 -20.70
CA SER A 150 -22.63 6.33 -20.45
C SER A 150 -22.55 4.83 -20.15
N ASP A 151 -21.47 4.17 -20.60
CA ASP A 151 -21.26 2.73 -20.43
C ASP A 151 -19.76 2.39 -20.40
N LEU A 152 -19.48 1.10 -20.15
CA LEU A 152 -18.15 0.49 -20.13
C LEU A 152 -17.81 -0.24 -21.44
N SER A 153 -18.38 0.17 -22.58
CA SER A 153 -18.03 -0.40 -23.88
C SER A 153 -16.55 -0.14 -24.21
N THR A 154 -15.94 -1.00 -25.03
CA THR A 154 -14.53 -0.85 -25.45
C THR A 154 -14.24 0.50 -26.09
N LYS A 155 -15.20 1.07 -26.81
CA LYS A 155 -15.12 2.43 -27.38
C LYS A 155 -14.98 3.52 -26.31
N ASN A 156 -15.62 3.34 -25.15
CA ASN A 156 -15.59 4.29 -24.04
C ASN A 156 -14.41 4.05 -23.09
N LEU A 157 -13.95 2.80 -22.96
CA LEU A 157 -12.80 2.43 -22.12
C LEU A 157 -11.47 3.00 -22.61
N VAL A 158 -11.42 3.62 -23.79
CA VAL A 158 -10.25 4.37 -24.27
C VAL A 158 -9.84 5.51 -23.33
N TYR A 159 -10.77 6.02 -22.50
CA TYR A 159 -10.49 7.05 -21.50
C TYR A 159 -10.10 6.47 -20.13
N LEU A 160 -10.11 5.15 -19.96
CA LEU A 160 -9.68 4.48 -18.73
C LEU A 160 -8.20 4.08 -18.86
N THR A 161 -7.33 5.06 -18.61
CA THR A 161 -5.88 4.83 -18.54
C THR A 161 -5.27 5.48 -17.30
N SER A 162 -4.13 4.97 -16.85
CA SER A 162 -3.36 5.56 -15.77
C SER A 162 -2.96 7.01 -16.06
N GLU A 163 -2.60 7.33 -17.31
CA GLU A 163 -2.18 8.66 -17.74
C GLU A 163 -3.32 9.67 -17.66
N GLN A 164 -4.52 9.24 -18.02
CA GLN A 164 -5.72 10.05 -17.90
C GLN A 164 -6.07 10.28 -16.41
N ALA A 165 -5.98 9.24 -15.56
CA ALA A 165 -6.18 9.37 -14.12
C ALA A 165 -5.12 10.26 -13.42
N LEU A 166 -3.86 10.18 -13.85
CA LEU A 166 -2.79 11.06 -13.38
C LEU A 166 -3.08 12.53 -13.76
N SER A 167 -3.57 12.75 -14.97
CA SER A 167 -3.97 14.09 -15.42
C SER A 167 -5.21 14.62 -14.69
N ASP A 168 -6.13 13.73 -14.27
CA ASP A 168 -7.24 14.11 -13.42
C ASP A 168 -6.77 14.68 -12.08
N LEU A 169 -5.81 14.01 -11.43
CA LEU A 169 -5.21 14.46 -10.17
C LEU A 169 -4.56 15.84 -10.35
N ALA A 170 -3.79 16.04 -11.41
CA ALA A 170 -3.16 17.33 -11.69
C ALA A 170 -4.20 18.44 -11.95
N ASN A 171 -5.26 18.15 -12.70
CA ASN A 171 -6.33 19.12 -12.96
C ASN A 171 -7.14 19.44 -11.69
N PHE A 172 -7.39 18.43 -10.85
CA PHE A 172 -8.05 18.59 -9.56
C PHE A 172 -7.22 19.48 -8.62
N ILE A 173 -5.92 19.21 -8.46
CA ILE A 173 -5.02 20.02 -7.63
C ILE A 173 -5.02 21.49 -8.08
N ARG A 174 -4.87 21.74 -9.39
CA ARG A 174 -4.90 23.12 -9.92
C ARG A 174 -6.22 23.82 -9.63
N SER A 175 -7.33 23.10 -9.77
CA SER A 175 -8.67 23.64 -9.54
C SER A 175 -8.91 23.93 -8.05
N MET A 176 -8.55 23.02 -7.16
CA MET A 176 -8.65 23.22 -5.72
C MET A 176 -7.74 24.35 -5.23
N LYS A 177 -6.53 24.50 -5.80
CA LYS A 177 -5.67 25.65 -5.51
C LYS A 177 -6.38 26.97 -5.83
N LYS A 178 -7.09 27.04 -6.97
CA LYS A 178 -7.86 28.23 -7.36
C LYS A 178 -9.08 28.44 -6.46
N GLU A 179 -9.86 27.40 -6.22
CA GLU A 179 -11.11 27.45 -5.43
C GLU A 179 -10.86 27.88 -3.98
N TYR A 180 -9.80 27.36 -3.36
CA TYR A 180 -9.42 27.67 -1.97
C TYR A 180 -8.41 28.83 -1.86
N ASN A 181 -8.13 29.54 -2.96
CA ASN A 181 -7.14 30.63 -3.01
C ASN A 181 -5.78 30.26 -2.40
N MET A 182 -5.31 29.05 -2.68
CA MET A 182 -4.06 28.50 -2.15
C MET A 182 -2.85 29.08 -2.87
N ASN A 183 -1.76 29.26 -2.13
CA ASN A 183 -0.49 29.74 -2.67
C ASN A 183 0.55 28.61 -2.75
N ASP A 184 1.71 28.88 -3.36
CA ASP A 184 2.74 27.85 -3.61
C ASP A 184 3.51 27.39 -2.37
N ASN A 185 3.31 28.05 -1.22
CA ASN A 185 3.87 27.59 0.05
C ASN A 185 3.06 26.42 0.64
N GLN A 186 1.82 26.21 0.23
CA GLN A 186 1.02 25.07 0.67
C GLN A 186 1.43 23.81 -0.09
N LYS A 187 1.89 22.82 0.67
CA LYS A 187 2.54 21.62 0.13
C LYS A 187 1.51 20.51 -0.04
N TRP A 188 1.31 20.09 -1.29
CA TRP A 188 0.43 18.97 -1.63
C TRP A 188 1.16 17.64 -1.48
N ILE A 189 0.62 16.74 -0.67
CA ILE A 189 1.14 15.39 -0.46
C ILE A 189 0.06 14.39 -0.90
N VAL A 190 0.41 13.48 -1.81
CA VAL A 190 -0.53 12.47 -2.32
C VAL A 190 -0.34 11.13 -1.61
N PHE A 191 -1.43 10.41 -1.38
CA PHE A 191 -1.46 9.12 -0.69
C PHE A 191 -2.18 8.10 -1.55
N GLY A 192 -1.69 6.86 -1.54
CA GLY A 192 -2.39 5.73 -2.13
C GLY A 192 -1.80 4.40 -1.69
N GLY A 193 -2.60 3.33 -1.79
CA GLY A 193 -2.15 1.97 -1.58
C GLY A 193 -2.55 1.05 -2.73
N SER A 194 -1.81 -0.04 -2.99
CA SER A 194 -2.00 -0.88 -4.19
C SER A 194 -1.80 -0.06 -5.48
N TYR A 195 -2.65 -0.21 -6.51
CA TYR A 195 -2.60 0.60 -7.72
C TYR A 195 -2.64 2.12 -7.45
N PRO A 196 -3.47 2.66 -6.52
CA PRO A 196 -3.34 4.05 -6.06
C PRO A 196 -1.98 4.42 -5.49
N GLY A 197 -1.27 3.47 -4.89
CA GLY A 197 0.11 3.65 -4.46
C GLY A 197 1.04 3.88 -5.65
N SER A 198 0.85 3.12 -6.73
CA SER A 198 1.57 3.35 -7.99
C SER A 198 1.21 4.70 -8.59
N LEU A 199 -0.08 5.07 -8.64
CA LEU A 199 -0.53 6.40 -9.05
C LEU A 199 0.09 7.51 -8.21
N ALA A 200 0.21 7.35 -6.88
CA ALA A 200 0.82 8.35 -6.01
C ALA A 200 2.29 8.61 -6.38
N ALA A 201 3.06 7.54 -6.59
CA ALA A 201 4.46 7.64 -7.01
C ALA A 201 4.58 8.29 -8.39
N TRP A 202 3.83 7.81 -9.38
CA TRP A 202 3.85 8.35 -10.73
C TRP A 202 3.33 9.79 -10.80
N ALA A 203 2.35 10.17 -10.00
CA ALA A 203 1.85 11.54 -9.95
C ALA A 203 2.91 12.52 -9.45
N ARG A 204 3.67 12.17 -8.40
CA ARG A 204 4.80 12.97 -7.93
C ARG A 204 5.91 13.05 -8.99
N GLU A 205 6.18 11.96 -9.70
CA GLU A 205 7.18 11.93 -10.77
C GLU A 205 6.78 12.81 -11.96
N LYS A 206 5.51 12.75 -12.40
CA LYS A 206 5.01 13.46 -13.58
C LYS A 206 4.65 14.93 -13.32
N PHE A 207 4.25 15.27 -12.09
CA PHE A 207 3.84 16.62 -11.72
C PHE A 207 4.58 17.14 -10.47
N PRO A 208 5.92 17.19 -10.49
CA PRO A 208 6.73 17.59 -9.33
C PRO A 208 6.57 19.08 -8.97
N ASP A 209 6.05 19.88 -9.89
CA ASP A 209 5.66 21.28 -9.68
C ASP A 209 4.39 21.43 -8.85
N LEU A 210 3.48 20.46 -8.91
CA LEU A 210 2.21 20.47 -8.17
C LEU A 210 2.30 19.70 -6.85
N ILE A 211 2.81 18.47 -6.92
CA ILE A 211 2.77 17.50 -5.81
C ILE A 211 4.14 17.51 -5.16
N HIS A 212 4.24 17.85 -3.89
CA HIS A 212 5.51 17.97 -3.16
C HIS A 212 6.05 16.65 -2.62
N GLY A 213 5.18 15.69 -2.34
CA GLY A 213 5.55 14.38 -1.84
C GLY A 213 4.47 13.33 -2.10
N ALA A 214 4.85 12.07 -2.07
CA ALA A 214 3.95 10.95 -2.26
C ALA A 214 4.21 9.85 -1.22
N ILE A 215 3.13 9.30 -0.68
CA ILE A 215 3.14 8.08 0.13
C ILE A 215 2.56 6.97 -0.75
N SER A 216 3.46 6.14 -1.30
CA SER A 216 3.13 4.97 -2.12
C SER A 216 3.15 3.71 -1.24
N SER A 217 2.01 3.36 -0.65
CA SER A 217 1.91 2.21 0.24
C SER A 217 1.72 0.91 -0.55
N SER A 218 2.74 0.07 -0.63
CA SER A 218 2.66 -1.21 -1.37
C SER A 218 2.22 -1.02 -2.84
N GLY A 219 2.69 0.05 -3.50
CA GLY A 219 2.41 0.31 -4.91
C GLY A 219 3.30 -0.53 -5.83
N PRO A 220 2.75 -1.44 -6.65
CA PRO A 220 3.52 -2.16 -7.66
C PRO A 220 3.88 -1.22 -8.81
N LEU A 221 5.08 -0.63 -8.78
CA LEU A 221 5.50 0.39 -9.76
C LEU A 221 5.87 -0.19 -11.13
N LEU A 222 6.24 -1.47 -11.17
CA LEU A 222 6.60 -2.15 -12.40
C LEU A 222 5.44 -3.02 -12.86
N ALA A 223 4.86 -2.68 -14.01
CA ALA A 223 3.87 -3.52 -14.66
C ALA A 223 4.55 -4.78 -15.21
N LYS A 224 4.12 -5.95 -14.73
CA LYS A 224 4.58 -7.26 -15.18
C LYS A 224 3.37 -8.06 -15.65
N VAL A 225 3.44 -8.58 -16.88
CA VAL A 225 2.36 -9.40 -17.44
C VAL A 225 2.25 -10.73 -16.69
N ASP A 226 3.39 -11.40 -16.49
CA ASP A 226 3.51 -12.57 -15.63
C ASP A 226 4.25 -12.16 -14.35
N PHE A 227 3.51 -12.00 -13.26
CA PHE A 227 4.04 -11.54 -11.97
C PHE A 227 4.17 -12.70 -10.96
N LYS A 228 4.86 -13.75 -11.35
CA LYS A 228 5.10 -14.95 -10.51
C LYS A 228 5.70 -14.64 -9.13
N GLU A 229 6.47 -13.56 -8.99
CA GLU A 229 7.12 -13.18 -7.74
C GLU A 229 6.09 -12.90 -6.63
N TYR A 230 4.85 -12.55 -6.99
CA TYR A 230 3.75 -12.46 -6.04
C TYR A 230 3.57 -13.78 -5.26
N PHE A 231 3.49 -14.91 -5.97
CA PHE A 231 3.33 -16.22 -5.35
C PHE A 231 4.63 -16.75 -4.73
N GLU A 232 5.81 -16.32 -5.21
CA GLU A 232 7.09 -16.61 -4.53
C GLU A 232 7.11 -15.98 -3.12
N VAL A 233 6.61 -14.75 -2.97
CA VAL A 233 6.46 -14.09 -1.67
C VAL A 233 5.38 -14.74 -0.80
N VAL A 234 4.26 -15.17 -1.40
CA VAL A 234 3.23 -15.95 -0.67
C VAL A 234 3.84 -17.23 -0.10
N LYS A 235 4.57 -17.98 -0.92
CA LYS A 235 5.28 -19.20 -0.51
C LYS A 235 6.27 -18.92 0.62
N ALA A 236 7.09 -17.89 0.48
CA ALA A 236 8.07 -17.50 1.49
C ALA A 236 7.40 -17.10 2.81
N SER A 237 6.25 -16.41 2.76
CA SER A 237 5.49 -16.02 3.96
C SER A 237 4.88 -17.21 4.68
N LEU A 238 4.33 -18.19 3.95
CA LEU A 238 3.86 -19.46 4.55
C LEU A 238 5.01 -20.20 5.27
N ALA A 239 6.20 -20.18 4.68
CA ALA A 239 7.38 -20.81 5.28
C ALA A 239 7.82 -20.17 6.61
N THR A 240 7.52 -18.88 6.84
CA THR A 240 7.86 -18.22 8.12
C THR A 240 6.95 -18.67 9.26
N TYR A 241 5.76 -19.17 8.95
CA TYR A 241 4.86 -19.75 9.94
C TYR A 241 5.23 -21.22 10.22
N SER A 242 5.23 -22.06 9.18
CA SER A 242 5.55 -23.48 9.34
C SER A 242 6.00 -24.09 8.00
N THR A 243 7.12 -24.81 8.04
CA THR A 243 7.59 -25.62 6.91
C THR A 243 6.60 -26.72 6.56
N ASP A 244 5.99 -27.36 7.56
CA ASP A 244 5.02 -28.44 7.36
C ASP A 244 3.75 -27.92 6.67
N CYS A 245 3.31 -26.70 7.03
CA CYS A 245 2.20 -26.03 6.35
C CYS A 245 2.53 -25.81 4.87
N LEU A 246 3.70 -25.26 4.57
CA LEU A 246 4.11 -25.03 3.19
C LEU A 246 4.20 -26.34 2.40
N GLU A 247 4.77 -27.40 2.99
CA GLU A 247 4.85 -28.71 2.34
C GLU A 247 3.49 -29.36 2.14
N ALA A 248 2.56 -29.21 3.09
CA ALA A 248 1.19 -29.68 2.97
C ALA A 248 0.48 -28.98 1.80
N VAL A 249 0.61 -27.66 1.67
CA VAL A 249 0.07 -26.90 0.53
C VAL A 249 0.68 -27.40 -0.78
N GLY A 250 2.00 -27.54 -0.85
CA GLY A 250 2.68 -28.05 -2.05
C GLY A 250 2.21 -29.45 -2.46
N ARG A 251 2.08 -30.37 -1.50
CA ARG A 251 1.55 -31.72 -1.75
C ARG A 251 0.08 -31.70 -2.18
N ALA A 252 -0.74 -30.82 -1.61
CA ALA A 252 -2.14 -30.68 -2.00
C ALA A 252 -2.28 -30.24 -3.46
N PHE A 253 -1.51 -29.23 -3.91
CA PHE A 253 -1.53 -28.80 -5.31
C PHE A 253 -1.03 -29.88 -6.27
N ALA A 254 0.04 -30.61 -5.92
CA ALA A 254 0.50 -31.74 -6.71
C ALA A 254 -0.56 -32.84 -6.81
N GLN A 255 -1.27 -33.13 -5.72
CA GLN A 255 -2.36 -34.10 -5.72
C GLN A 255 -3.53 -33.65 -6.59
N VAL A 256 -3.89 -32.37 -6.57
CA VAL A 256 -4.91 -31.80 -7.46
C VAL A 256 -4.50 -32.00 -8.93
N GLU A 257 -3.27 -31.69 -9.29
CA GLU A 257 -2.75 -31.88 -10.65
C GLU A 257 -2.77 -33.34 -11.11
N ILE A 258 -2.54 -34.29 -10.22
CA ILE A 258 -2.65 -35.72 -10.55
C ILE A 258 -4.12 -36.09 -10.79
N LEU A 259 -5.03 -35.62 -9.93
CA LEU A 259 -6.45 -35.97 -9.99
C LEU A 259 -7.14 -35.42 -11.26
N THR A 260 -6.67 -34.30 -11.81
CA THR A 260 -7.22 -33.76 -13.06
C THR A 260 -6.97 -34.68 -14.26
N ARG A 261 -6.03 -35.62 -14.19
CA ARG A 261 -5.62 -36.49 -15.31
C ARG A 261 -6.54 -37.71 -15.55
N HIS A 262 -7.48 -38.00 -14.66
CA HIS A 262 -8.36 -39.16 -14.81
C HIS A 262 -9.79 -38.90 -14.31
N MET A 263 -10.78 -39.56 -14.94
CA MET A 263 -12.21 -39.26 -14.72
C MET A 263 -12.66 -39.37 -13.26
N ILE A 264 -12.16 -40.35 -12.51
CA ILE A 264 -12.51 -40.51 -11.08
C ILE A 264 -11.94 -39.34 -10.28
N GLY A 265 -10.72 -38.89 -10.59
CA GLY A 265 -10.07 -37.79 -9.88
C GLY A 265 -10.75 -36.46 -10.15
N GLN A 266 -11.15 -36.21 -11.40
CA GLN A 266 -11.94 -35.04 -11.79
C GLN A 266 -13.25 -34.97 -10.99
N ARG A 267 -14.01 -36.07 -10.90
CA ARG A 267 -15.23 -36.14 -10.09
C ARG A 267 -14.96 -35.90 -8.60
N ASN A 268 -13.87 -36.46 -8.06
CA ASN A 268 -13.48 -36.22 -6.67
C ASN A 268 -13.17 -34.75 -6.40
N LEU A 269 -12.52 -34.07 -7.35
CA LEU A 269 -12.24 -32.63 -7.26
C LEU A 269 -13.55 -31.82 -7.34
N ASP A 270 -14.45 -32.18 -8.25
CA ASP A 270 -15.77 -31.54 -8.36
C ASP A 270 -16.56 -31.64 -7.04
N GLU A 271 -16.55 -32.82 -6.42
CA GLU A 271 -17.22 -33.07 -5.14
C GLU A 271 -16.57 -32.31 -3.96
N LYS A 272 -15.24 -32.22 -3.93
CA LYS A 272 -14.49 -31.54 -2.85
C LYS A 272 -14.60 -30.02 -2.95
N PHE A 273 -14.40 -29.47 -4.15
CA PHE A 273 -14.35 -28.03 -4.38
C PHE A 273 -15.70 -27.45 -4.82
N LYS A 274 -16.73 -28.29 -5.01
CA LYS A 274 -18.08 -27.89 -5.42
C LYS A 274 -18.04 -27.01 -6.67
N THR A 275 -17.32 -27.47 -7.69
CA THR A 275 -17.17 -26.78 -8.97
C THR A 275 -18.54 -26.60 -9.64
N CYS A 276 -18.77 -25.42 -10.22
CA CYS A 276 -20.01 -25.14 -10.96
C CYS A 276 -20.02 -25.84 -12.32
N THR A 277 -18.87 -25.81 -13.01
CA THR A 277 -18.62 -26.53 -14.26
C THR A 277 -17.76 -27.76 -13.92
N PRO A 278 -18.20 -28.98 -14.28
CA PRO A 278 -17.41 -30.18 -14.04
C PRO A 278 -16.02 -30.10 -14.69
N ILE A 279 -14.97 -30.51 -13.98
CA ILE A 279 -13.58 -30.43 -14.49
C ILE A 279 -13.42 -31.20 -15.79
N LYS A 280 -14.14 -32.32 -15.98
CA LYS A 280 -14.12 -33.08 -17.24
C LYS A 280 -14.48 -32.24 -18.47
N ASP A 281 -15.31 -31.21 -18.31
CA ASP A 281 -15.80 -30.36 -19.38
C ASP A 281 -14.83 -29.19 -19.64
N SER A 282 -14.02 -28.84 -18.64
CA SER A 282 -13.00 -27.77 -18.69
C SER A 282 -11.57 -28.26 -18.94
N ILE A 283 -11.28 -29.56 -18.81
CA ILE A 283 -9.90 -30.08 -18.79
C ILE A 283 -9.07 -29.75 -20.04
N ASN A 284 -9.73 -29.63 -21.20
CA ASN A 284 -9.08 -29.28 -22.46
C ASN A 284 -8.99 -27.77 -22.71
N ASN A 285 -9.60 -26.95 -21.84
CA ASN A 285 -9.52 -25.50 -21.90
C ASN A 285 -8.44 -25.01 -20.92
N PRO A 286 -7.27 -24.57 -21.41
CA PRO A 286 -6.19 -24.13 -20.55
C PRO A 286 -6.54 -22.91 -19.69
N LEU A 287 -7.49 -22.06 -20.15
CA LEU A 287 -7.93 -20.89 -19.37
C LEU A 287 -8.79 -21.31 -18.17
N ASP A 288 -9.69 -22.27 -18.36
CA ASP A 288 -10.51 -22.78 -17.27
C ASP A 288 -9.65 -23.46 -16.20
N MET A 289 -8.68 -24.28 -16.64
CA MET A 289 -7.75 -24.93 -15.73
C MET A 289 -6.84 -23.93 -15.01
N SER A 290 -6.35 -22.91 -15.71
CA SER A 290 -5.55 -21.83 -15.10
C SER A 290 -6.36 -21.09 -14.04
N ASN A 291 -7.61 -20.71 -14.36
CA ASN A 291 -8.51 -20.05 -13.42
C ASN A 291 -8.85 -20.94 -12.21
N PHE A 292 -9.00 -22.26 -12.40
CA PHE A 292 -9.21 -23.19 -11.29
C PHE A 292 -8.03 -23.21 -10.33
N PHE A 293 -6.80 -23.36 -10.85
CA PHE A 293 -5.59 -23.35 -10.02
C PHE A 293 -5.34 -21.98 -9.36
N GLU A 294 -5.56 -20.89 -10.09
CA GLU A 294 -5.46 -19.52 -9.56
C GLU A 294 -6.48 -19.29 -8.44
N SER A 295 -7.71 -19.76 -8.59
CA SER A 295 -8.74 -19.66 -7.54
C SER A 295 -8.34 -20.41 -6.27
N LEU A 296 -7.74 -21.59 -6.39
CA LEU A 296 -7.22 -22.33 -5.23
C LEU A 296 -6.06 -21.58 -4.57
N ALA A 297 -5.09 -21.12 -5.37
CA ALA A 297 -3.91 -20.41 -4.86
C ALA A 297 -4.27 -19.05 -4.25
N GLY A 298 -5.28 -18.38 -4.80
CA GLY A 298 -5.81 -17.09 -4.36
C GLY A 298 -6.28 -17.09 -2.91
N ASN A 299 -6.78 -18.22 -2.39
CA ASN A 299 -7.15 -18.34 -0.97
C ASN A 299 -5.93 -18.14 -0.05
N PHE A 300 -4.82 -18.82 -0.35
CA PHE A 300 -3.57 -18.67 0.41
C PHE A 300 -2.97 -17.27 0.24
N ALA A 301 -2.98 -16.76 -0.98
CA ALA A 301 -2.47 -15.44 -1.28
C ALA A 301 -3.25 -14.34 -0.54
N GLY A 302 -4.58 -14.45 -0.49
CA GLY A 302 -5.43 -13.53 0.26
C GLY A 302 -5.13 -13.52 1.75
N VAL A 303 -4.95 -14.70 2.36
CA VAL A 303 -4.56 -14.78 3.78
C VAL A 303 -3.21 -14.12 4.02
N VAL A 304 -2.21 -14.42 3.19
CA VAL A 304 -0.88 -13.80 3.34
C VAL A 304 -0.93 -12.29 3.14
N GLN A 305 -1.62 -11.81 2.10
CA GLN A 305 -1.69 -10.38 1.77
C GLN A 305 -2.34 -9.55 2.87
N TYR A 306 -3.36 -10.10 3.54
CA TYR A 306 -4.12 -9.41 4.59
C TYR A 306 -3.81 -9.96 5.99
N ASN A 307 -2.68 -10.67 6.15
CA ASN A 307 -2.30 -11.27 7.42
C ASN A 307 -2.07 -10.20 8.48
N LYS A 308 -2.87 -10.24 9.57
CA LYS A 308 -2.77 -9.32 10.72
C LYS A 308 -2.74 -7.85 10.30
N ASP A 309 -3.42 -7.47 9.23
CA ASP A 309 -3.41 -6.10 8.70
C ASP A 309 -4.23 -5.10 9.53
N ASN A 310 -4.52 -5.44 10.79
CA ASN A 310 -5.34 -4.67 11.73
C ASN A 310 -6.72 -4.27 11.18
N ARG A 311 -7.25 -4.96 10.15
CA ARG A 311 -8.65 -4.80 9.75
C ARG A 311 -9.56 -5.51 10.76
N PRO A 312 -10.58 -4.82 11.32
CA PRO A 312 -11.59 -5.46 12.16
C PRO A 312 -12.36 -6.60 11.47
N SER A 313 -12.31 -6.69 10.15
CA SER A 313 -13.00 -7.69 9.32
C SER A 313 -12.11 -8.87 8.91
N ALA A 314 -10.81 -8.88 9.24
CA ALA A 314 -9.95 -10.01 8.93
C ALA A 314 -10.39 -11.22 9.75
N LYS A 315 -10.89 -12.25 9.07
CA LYS A 315 -11.42 -13.48 9.72
C LYS A 315 -10.37 -14.56 9.91
N TYR A 316 -9.34 -14.55 9.07
CA TYR A 316 -8.30 -15.57 9.03
C TYR A 316 -6.94 -14.91 8.87
N THR A 317 -5.97 -15.47 9.56
CA THR A 317 -4.56 -15.11 9.56
C THR A 317 -3.74 -16.29 9.06
N ILE A 318 -2.45 -16.08 8.83
CA ILE A 318 -1.54 -17.16 8.47
C ILE A 318 -1.48 -18.26 9.54
N ASP A 319 -1.75 -17.89 10.79
CA ASP A 319 -1.78 -18.81 11.91
C ASP A 319 -2.96 -19.81 11.80
N ASP A 320 -4.07 -19.39 11.17
CA ASP A 320 -5.26 -20.23 10.96
C ASP A 320 -5.12 -21.18 9.75
N VAL A 321 -4.06 -21.03 8.94
CA VAL A 321 -3.83 -21.85 7.74
C VAL A 321 -3.11 -23.16 8.11
N GLY A 322 -2.26 -23.15 9.12
CA GLY A 322 -1.56 -24.33 9.57
C GLY A 322 -2.19 -24.95 10.81
N PHE A 323 -3.28 -25.67 10.55
CA PHE A 323 -4.02 -26.62 11.39
C PHE A 323 -4.75 -26.09 12.62
#